data_AF-A0A8C7P506-F1
#
_entry.id   AF-A0A8C7P506-F1
#
_cell.length_a   1.000
_cell.length_b   1.000
_cell.length_c   1.000
_cell.angle_alpha   90.00
_cell.angle_beta   90.00
_cell.angle_gamma   90.00
#
_symmetry.space_group_name_H-M   'P 1'
#
loop_
_entity.id
_entity.type
_entity.pdbx_description
1 polymer ?
#
loop_
_entity_poly.entity_id
_entity_poly.type
_entity_poly.pdbx_seq_one_letter_code
_entity_poly.pdbx_strand_id
1 'polypeptide(L)'
;MYDMVKLRESLSFITDGAKPKPKFVPNITAPKMPDGEKVDFDDIHRKRQDKDLSELQSLIESHFIQRKKEEEELISLVNRIEKRRAERAEQQRVRAEREKERQARVAEEKDRKEAEDQRRKQDDDIKKKKALTNMTHQYGGIQQKSENRKGAKKQTEREKKKKILADRRKPLSIDHLNEDKLKEKASEMWQRMMELEAEKFDLSEKLKKQKYDINQLLTRVQDHQSAKGRGKKMGRVR
;
A
#
# COMPACT_ATOMS: atom_id res chain seq x y z
N MET A 1 27.08 -15.83 16.71
CA MET A 1 27.81 -16.81 17.55
C MET A 1 28.94 -16.21 18.39
N TYR A 2 29.45 -15.00 18.09
CA TYR A 2 30.48 -14.35 18.92
C TYR A 2 29.97 -13.59 20.16
N ASP A 3 28.67 -13.36 20.29
CA ASP A 3 28.09 -12.56 21.40
C ASP A 3 27.54 -13.39 22.57
N MET A 4 27.38 -14.71 22.39
CA MET A 4 26.95 -15.62 23.46
C MET A 4 28.10 -16.07 24.35
N VAL A 5 29.35 -15.96 23.87
CA VAL A 5 30.55 -16.31 24.66
C VAL A 5 30.89 -15.20 25.65
N LYS A 6 30.72 -13.93 25.26
CA LYS A 6 30.98 -12.77 26.12
C LYS A 6 30.02 -12.64 27.31
N LEU A 7 28.78 -13.14 27.16
CA LEU A 7 27.80 -13.14 28.25
C LEU A 7 28.02 -14.27 29.27
N ARG A 8 28.74 -15.33 28.89
CA ARG A 8 29.08 -16.46 29.77
C ARG A 8 30.32 -16.17 30.62
N GLU A 9 31.18 -15.28 30.17
CA GLU A 9 32.40 -14.85 30.88
C GLU A 9 32.13 -13.68 31.85
N SER A 10 31.06 -12.91 31.65
CA SER A 10 30.65 -11.85 32.58
C SER A 10 29.79 -12.34 33.75
N LEU A 11 29.29 -13.59 33.71
CA LEU A 11 28.44 -14.16 34.76
C LEU A 11 29.23 -14.93 35.85
N SER A 12 30.55 -15.07 35.70
CA SER A 12 31.40 -15.81 36.66
C SER A 12 32.19 -14.92 37.63
N PHE A 13 31.88 -13.62 37.75
CA PHE A 13 32.65 -12.69 38.59
C PHE A 13 31.88 -12.06 39.77
N ILE A 14 30.67 -12.53 40.12
CA ILE A 14 29.97 -12.03 41.30
C ILE A 14 29.36 -13.19 42.10
N THR A 15 30.24 -14.06 42.60
CA THR A 15 29.93 -14.89 43.79
C THR A 15 31.21 -15.12 44.59
N ASP A 16 31.70 -14.08 45.28
CA ASP A 16 32.67 -14.27 46.35
C ASP A 16 32.03 -13.82 47.67
N GLY A 17 31.16 -14.70 48.18
CA GLY A 17 30.53 -14.56 49.47
C GLY A 17 31.53 -14.85 50.57
N ALA A 18 32.11 -13.81 51.15
CA ALA A 18 32.88 -13.87 52.38
C ALA A 18 32.01 -14.49 53.50
N LYS A 19 32.32 -15.73 53.89
CA LYS A 19 31.74 -16.38 55.09
C LYS A 19 32.22 -15.63 56.33
N PRO A 20 31.34 -15.07 57.19
CA PRO A 20 31.77 -14.51 58.46
C PRO A 20 32.17 -15.63 59.43
N LYS A 21 33.36 -15.50 60.03
CA LYS A 21 33.88 -16.39 61.08
C LYS A 21 32.99 -16.31 62.34
N PRO A 22 32.76 -17.42 63.06
CA PRO A 22 31.96 -17.41 64.29
C PRO A 22 32.74 -16.68 65.39
N LYS A 23 32.18 -15.58 65.90
CA LYS A 23 32.66 -14.91 67.11
C LYS A 23 31.98 -15.54 68.32
N PHE A 24 32.80 -16.04 69.24
CA PHE A 24 32.44 -16.58 70.54
C PHE A 24 31.64 -15.54 71.37
N VAL A 25 30.42 -15.89 71.77
CA VAL A 25 29.61 -15.10 72.72
C VAL A 25 29.86 -15.61 74.14
N PRO A 26 30.06 -14.73 75.14
CA PRO A 26 30.26 -15.16 76.52
C PRO A 26 28.95 -15.68 77.14
N ASN A 27 29.10 -16.64 78.06
CA ASN A 27 28.04 -17.35 78.76
C ASN A 27 27.04 -16.39 79.44
N ILE A 28 25.81 -16.33 78.93
CA ILE A 28 24.70 -15.58 79.54
C ILE A 28 23.97 -16.54 80.49
N THR A 29 24.14 -16.28 81.79
CA THR A 29 23.41 -16.92 82.89
C THR A 29 21.90 -16.76 82.69
N ALA A 30 21.16 -17.86 82.83
CA ALA A 30 19.71 -17.90 82.69
C ALA A 30 19.02 -16.85 83.61
N PRO A 31 18.17 -15.95 83.07
CA PRO A 31 17.41 -15.03 83.88
C PRO A 31 16.45 -15.78 84.82
N LYS A 32 16.54 -15.51 86.13
CA LYS A 32 15.56 -15.95 87.12
C LYS A 32 14.20 -15.33 86.77
N MET A 33 13.21 -16.18 86.56
CA MET A 33 11.79 -15.82 86.45
C MET A 33 11.31 -15.18 87.77
N PRO A 34 10.78 -13.95 87.76
CA PRO A 34 9.97 -13.45 88.86
C PRO A 34 8.51 -13.86 88.64
N ASP A 35 8.00 -14.59 89.64
CA ASP A 35 6.62 -14.76 90.09
C ASP A 35 5.45 -14.29 89.19
N GLY A 36 4.65 -15.28 88.77
CA GLY A 36 3.22 -15.27 89.07
C GLY A 36 2.35 -14.16 88.48
N GLU A 37 2.33 -14.00 87.16
CA GLU A 37 1.15 -13.46 86.47
C GLU A 37 0.56 -14.58 85.60
N LYS A 38 -0.70 -14.93 85.85
CA LYS A 38 -1.38 -16.00 85.11
C LYS A 38 -1.31 -15.65 83.62
N VAL A 39 -0.50 -16.39 82.87
CA VAL A 39 -0.43 -16.32 81.41
C VAL A 39 -1.81 -16.71 80.89
N ASP A 40 -2.58 -15.71 80.47
CA ASP A 40 -3.92 -15.91 79.96
C ASP A 40 -3.80 -16.47 78.54
N PHE A 41 -4.06 -17.77 78.38
CA PHE A 41 -3.88 -18.48 77.11
C PHE A 41 -4.77 -17.93 75.99
N ASP A 42 -5.89 -17.30 76.36
CA ASP A 42 -6.79 -16.59 75.45
C ASP A 42 -6.19 -15.27 74.97
N ASP A 43 -5.42 -14.56 75.81
CA ASP A 43 -4.70 -13.34 75.41
C ASP A 43 -3.54 -13.67 74.45
N ILE A 44 -2.83 -14.78 74.69
CA ILE A 44 -1.78 -15.26 73.77
C ILE A 44 -2.37 -15.65 72.41
N HIS A 45 -3.52 -16.32 72.38
CA HIS A 45 -4.19 -16.66 71.12
C HIS A 45 -4.69 -15.43 70.38
N ARG A 46 -5.29 -14.47 71.08
CA ARG A 46 -5.76 -13.21 70.49
C ARG A 46 -4.61 -12.39 69.91
N LYS A 47 -3.52 -12.22 70.66
CA LYS A 47 -2.30 -11.53 70.19
C LYS A 47 -1.64 -12.23 69.00
N ARG A 48 -1.71 -13.57 68.93
CA ARG A 48 -1.24 -14.32 67.76
C ARG A 48 -2.12 -14.05 66.54
N GLN A 49 -3.44 -14.14 66.70
CA GLN A 49 -4.38 -13.85 65.60
C GLN A 49 -4.26 -12.41 65.11
N ASP A 50 -4.12 -11.44 66.01
CA ASP A 50 -3.95 -10.02 65.66
C ASP A 50 -2.61 -9.79 64.93
N LYS A 51 -1.54 -10.47 65.35
CA LYS A 51 -0.24 -10.43 64.68
C LYS A 51 -0.32 -11.04 63.28
N ASP A 52 -0.88 -12.25 63.16
CA ASP A 52 -1.01 -12.96 61.88
C ASP A 52 -1.90 -12.15 60.90
N LEU A 53 -2.96 -11.51 61.41
CA LEU A 53 -3.83 -10.63 60.62
C LEU A 53 -3.09 -9.36 60.16
N SER A 54 -2.30 -8.75 61.04
CA SER A 54 -1.50 -7.57 60.72
C SER A 54 -0.38 -7.89 59.71
N GLU A 55 0.29 -9.03 59.87
CA GLU A 55 1.30 -9.51 58.92
C GLU A 55 0.69 -9.83 57.56
N LEU A 56 -0.49 -10.47 57.54
CA LEU A 56 -1.22 -10.75 56.30
C LEU A 56 -1.64 -9.46 55.59
N GLN A 57 -2.16 -8.46 56.33
CA GLN A 57 -2.49 -7.14 55.77
C GLN A 57 -1.26 -6.43 55.21
N SER A 58 -0.14 -6.46 55.94
CA SER A 58 1.13 -5.86 55.48
C SER A 58 1.66 -6.54 54.22
N LEU A 59 1.58 -7.88 54.13
CA LEU A 59 1.99 -8.63 52.94
C LEU A 59 1.12 -8.32 51.73
N ILE A 60 -0.19 -8.24 51.93
CA ILE A 60 -1.16 -7.87 50.88
C ILE A 60 -0.85 -6.45 50.36
N GLU A 61 -0.70 -5.47 51.25
CA GLU A 61 -0.40 -4.09 50.88
C GLU A 61 0.96 -3.99 50.16
N SER A 62 1.99 -4.67 50.67
CA SER A 62 3.30 -4.70 50.03
C SER A 62 3.24 -5.30 48.63
N HIS A 63 2.45 -6.36 48.42
CA HIS A 63 2.29 -6.98 47.10
C HIS A 63 1.58 -6.04 46.12
N PHE A 64 0.54 -5.33 46.56
CA PHE A 64 -0.16 -4.35 45.71
C PHE A 64 0.72 -3.15 45.36
N ILE A 65 1.44 -2.59 46.33
CA ILE A 65 2.36 -1.48 46.09
C ILE A 65 3.47 -1.91 45.14
N GLN A 66 4.08 -3.07 45.37
CA GLN A 66 5.15 -3.58 44.51
C GLN A 66 4.65 -3.80 43.08
N ARG A 67 3.52 -4.50 42.92
CA ARG A 67 2.95 -4.76 41.61
C ARG A 67 2.55 -3.49 40.88
N LYS A 68 1.93 -2.53 41.57
CA LYS A 68 1.57 -1.23 40.98
C LYS A 68 2.81 -0.48 40.49
N LYS A 69 3.87 -0.47 41.30
CA LYS A 69 5.15 0.15 40.92
C LYS A 69 5.78 -0.53 39.71
N GLU A 70 5.81 -1.86 39.68
CA GLU A 70 6.32 -2.63 38.55
C GLU A 70 5.49 -2.41 37.27
N GLU A 71 4.15 -2.32 37.38
CA GLU A 71 3.26 -2.02 36.27
C GLU A 71 3.48 -0.60 35.73
N GLU A 72 3.63 0.41 36.60
CA GLU A 72 3.94 1.78 36.20
C GLU A 72 5.31 1.89 35.49
N GLU A 73 6.33 1.19 35.99
CA GLU A 73 7.65 1.11 35.35
C GLU A 73 7.59 0.42 33.99
N LEU A 74 6.83 -0.68 33.88
CA LEU A 74 6.62 -1.39 32.63
C LEU A 74 5.89 -0.54 31.59
N ILE A 75 4.82 0.15 31.99
CA ILE A 75 4.06 1.06 31.13
C ILE A 75 4.96 2.20 30.64
N SER A 76 5.75 2.81 31.53
CA SER A 76 6.71 3.86 31.19
C SER A 76 7.74 3.37 30.16
N LEU A 77 8.27 2.16 30.33
CA LEU A 77 9.22 1.56 29.41
C LEU A 77 8.60 1.28 28.03
N VAL A 78 7.39 0.70 28.01
CA VAL A 78 6.65 0.43 26.76
C VAL A 78 6.38 1.73 26.01
N ASN A 79 5.86 2.76 26.68
CA ASN A 79 5.62 4.08 26.10
C ASN A 79 6.90 4.68 25.48
N ARG A 80 8.05 4.51 26.14
CA ARG A 80 9.34 4.98 25.61
C ARG A 80 9.79 4.20 24.38
N ILE A 81 9.55 2.88 24.34
CA ILE A 81 9.85 2.03 23.18
C ILE A 81 8.93 2.39 22.01
N GLU A 82 7.64 2.57 22.26
CA GLU A 82 6.66 2.96 21.24
C GLU A 82 7.00 4.33 20.66
N LYS A 83 7.31 5.32 21.51
CA LYS A 83 7.77 6.63 21.05
C LYS A 83 8.99 6.53 20.13
N ARG A 84 10.01 5.74 20.51
CA ARG A 84 11.20 5.51 19.68
C ARG A 84 10.90 4.75 18.38
N ARG A 85 9.89 3.89 18.36
CA ARG A 85 9.45 3.20 17.13
C ARG A 85 8.71 4.18 16.22
N ALA A 86 7.82 4.99 16.76
CA ALA A 86 7.11 6.04 16.03
C ALA A 86 8.08 7.06 15.42
N GLU A 87 9.07 7.54 16.18
CA GLU A 87 10.11 8.44 15.68
C GLU A 87 10.92 7.82 14.53
N ARG A 88 11.28 6.53 14.61
CA ARG A 88 11.97 5.83 13.52
C ARG A 88 11.09 5.65 12.30
N ALA A 89 9.81 5.30 12.47
CA ALA A 89 8.85 5.20 11.39
C ALA A 89 8.67 6.54 10.68
N GLU A 90 8.58 7.64 11.44
CA GLU A 90 8.45 8.99 10.89
C GLU A 90 9.73 9.42 10.15
N GLN A 91 10.91 9.15 10.71
CA GLN A 91 12.17 9.40 10.00
C GLN A 91 12.26 8.62 8.68
N GLN A 92 11.76 7.38 8.64
CA GLN A 92 11.74 6.59 7.42
C GLN A 92 10.74 7.15 6.40
N ARG A 93 9.57 7.61 6.86
CA ARG A 93 8.57 8.28 6.02
C ARG A 93 9.12 9.55 5.40
N VAL A 94 9.74 10.42 6.19
CA VAL A 94 10.36 11.67 5.71
C VAL A 94 11.50 11.39 4.73
N ARG A 95 12.33 10.36 4.98
CA ARG A 95 13.39 9.95 4.02
C ARG A 95 12.79 9.46 2.70
N ALA A 96 11.75 8.61 2.76
CA ALA A 96 11.08 8.11 1.57
C ALA A 96 10.39 9.23 0.77
N GLU A 97 9.78 10.20 1.46
CA GLU A 97 9.17 11.37 0.83
C GLU A 97 10.20 12.26 0.13
N ARG A 98 11.31 12.59 0.81
CA ARG A 98 12.41 13.37 0.22
C ARG A 98 13.06 12.67 -0.98
N GLU A 99 13.19 11.35 -0.93
CA GLU A 99 13.72 10.57 -2.06
C GLU A 99 12.74 10.57 -3.24
N LYS A 100 11.44 10.40 -2.96
CA LYS A 100 10.38 10.49 -3.97
C LYS A 100 10.33 11.88 -4.62
N GLU A 101 10.48 12.94 -3.84
CA GLU A 101 10.53 14.32 -4.35
C GLU A 101 11.76 14.56 -5.24
N ARG A 102 12.93 14.04 -4.84
CA ARG A 102 14.15 14.10 -5.67
C ARG A 102 13.97 13.37 -7.00
N GLN A 103 13.41 12.16 -6.97
CA GLN A 103 13.12 11.40 -8.18
C GLN A 103 12.09 12.11 -9.07
N ALA A 104 11.06 12.71 -8.48
CA ALA A 104 10.06 13.49 -9.20
C ALA A 104 10.68 14.72 -9.89
N ARG A 105 11.55 15.47 -9.20
CA ARG A 105 12.24 16.64 -9.78
C ARG A 105 13.16 16.27 -10.95
N VAL A 106 13.89 15.15 -10.83
CA VAL A 106 14.74 14.65 -11.91
C VAL A 106 13.90 14.16 -13.10
N ALA A 107 12.77 13.52 -12.84
CA ALA A 107 11.83 13.12 -13.89
C ALA A 107 11.22 14.35 -14.60
N GLU A 108 10.82 15.38 -13.85
CA GLU A 108 10.26 16.61 -14.40
C GLU A 108 11.29 17.42 -15.21
N GLU A 109 12.53 17.53 -14.73
CA GLU A 109 13.62 18.19 -15.46
C GLU A 109 13.97 17.44 -16.77
N LYS A 110 13.95 16.10 -16.71
CA LYS A 110 14.12 15.26 -17.89
C LYS A 110 12.96 15.42 -18.87
N ASP A 111 11.73 15.44 -18.39
CA ASP A 111 10.54 15.63 -19.23
C ASP A 111 10.52 17.03 -19.87
N ARG A 112 10.96 18.08 -19.14
CA ARG A 112 11.10 19.43 -19.69
C ARG A 112 12.18 19.51 -20.77
N LYS A 113 13.34 18.88 -20.54
CA LYS A 113 14.43 18.80 -21.52
C LYS A 113 14.02 18.00 -22.76
N GLU A 114 13.30 16.88 -22.58
CA GLU A 114 12.76 16.10 -23.69
C GLU A 114 11.68 16.87 -24.48
N ALA A 115 10.87 17.69 -23.81
CA ALA A 115 9.89 18.56 -24.47
C ALA A 115 10.55 19.68 -25.30
N GLU A 116 11.61 20.31 -24.76
CA GLU A 116 12.38 21.35 -25.47
C GLU A 116 13.15 20.77 -26.67
N ASP A 117 13.80 19.61 -26.52
CA ASP A 117 14.48 18.92 -27.62
C ASP A 117 13.50 18.43 -28.69
N GLN A 118 12.30 17.98 -28.30
CA GLN A 118 11.23 17.65 -29.26
C GLN A 118 10.75 18.89 -30.01
N ARG A 119 10.58 20.03 -29.33
CA ARG A 119 10.16 21.29 -29.97
C ARG A 119 11.23 21.80 -30.93
N ARG A 120 12.50 21.79 -30.54
CA ARG A 120 13.62 22.18 -31.41
C ARG A 120 13.73 21.26 -32.64
N LYS A 121 13.56 19.95 -32.44
CA LYS A 121 13.57 18.98 -33.54
C LYS A 121 12.39 19.17 -34.49
N GLN A 122 11.19 19.50 -33.97
CA GLN A 122 10.03 19.83 -34.79
C GLN A 122 10.24 21.13 -35.58
N ASP A 123 10.83 22.17 -34.97
CA ASP A 123 11.13 23.42 -35.65
C ASP A 123 12.19 23.24 -36.76
N ASP A 124 13.22 22.41 -36.52
CA ASP A 124 14.24 22.07 -37.52
C ASP A 124 13.68 21.16 -38.63
N ASP A 125 12.81 20.20 -38.31
CA ASP A 125 12.12 19.35 -39.30
C ASP A 125 11.12 20.17 -40.14
N ILE A 126 10.41 21.14 -39.55
CA ILE A 126 9.54 22.08 -40.29
C ILE A 126 10.36 22.99 -41.20
N LYS A 127 11.50 23.52 -40.75
CA LYS A 127 12.40 24.33 -41.59
C LYS A 127 12.97 23.50 -42.75
N LYS A 128 13.42 22.27 -42.48
CA LYS A 128 13.88 21.33 -43.51
C LYS A 128 12.77 20.97 -44.48
N LYS A 129 11.56 20.68 -43.99
CA LYS A 129 10.40 20.37 -44.82
C LYS A 129 9.97 21.57 -45.66
N LYS A 130 9.98 22.80 -45.13
CA LYS A 130 9.73 24.03 -45.91
C LYS A 130 10.78 24.22 -47.01
N ALA A 131 12.06 23.95 -46.73
CA ALA A 131 13.13 23.99 -47.73
C ALA A 131 12.97 22.90 -48.82
N LEU A 132 12.58 21.67 -48.44
CA LEU A 132 12.35 20.54 -49.36
C LEU A 132 11.02 20.64 -50.14
N THR A 133 9.99 21.27 -49.58
CA THR A 133 8.69 21.48 -50.23
C THR A 133 8.79 22.48 -51.38
N ASN A 134 9.75 23.41 -51.34
CA ASN A 134 10.03 24.31 -52.46
C ASN A 134 10.66 23.62 -53.69
N MET A 135 11.20 22.40 -53.54
CA MET A 135 11.79 21.63 -54.65
C MET A 135 10.96 20.38 -55.05
N THR A 136 10.08 19.90 -54.18
CA THR A 136 9.36 18.61 -54.35
C THR A 136 7.84 18.82 -54.44
N HIS A 137 7.38 19.71 -55.30
CA HIS A 137 5.95 19.85 -55.60
C HIS A 137 5.37 18.71 -56.47
N GLN A 138 6.06 17.56 -56.60
CA GLN A 138 5.64 16.49 -57.51
C GLN A 138 5.43 15.09 -56.90
N TYR A 139 5.71 14.85 -55.61
CA TYR A 139 5.48 13.52 -54.99
C TYR A 139 4.88 13.63 -53.58
N GLY A 140 3.73 14.29 -53.46
CA GLY A 140 2.96 14.40 -52.22
C GLY A 140 2.06 13.19 -51.99
N GLY A 141 2.39 12.33 -51.02
CA GLY A 141 1.44 11.33 -50.53
C GLY A 141 1.92 10.44 -49.39
N ILE A 142 3.21 10.11 -49.34
CA ILE A 142 3.71 9.05 -48.44
C ILE A 142 4.32 9.57 -47.13
N GLN A 143 4.87 10.79 -47.09
CA GLN A 143 5.58 11.29 -45.91
C GLN A 143 4.70 11.93 -44.83
N GLN A 144 3.44 12.30 -45.11
CA GLN A 144 2.59 12.94 -44.09
C GLN A 144 2.05 12.00 -43.02
N LYS A 145 2.11 10.67 -43.22
CA LYS A 145 1.63 9.70 -42.22
C LYS A 145 2.60 9.46 -41.06
N SER A 146 3.88 9.84 -41.18
CA SER A 146 4.89 9.58 -40.14
C SER A 146 5.00 10.69 -39.08
N GLU A 147 4.68 11.94 -39.42
CA GLU A 147 4.84 13.10 -38.51
C GLU A 147 3.72 13.24 -37.46
N ASN A 148 2.52 12.69 -37.69
CA ASN A 148 1.41 12.77 -36.71
C ASN A 148 1.59 11.93 -35.43
N ARG A 149 2.77 11.32 -35.20
CA ARG A 149 3.07 10.48 -34.03
C ARG A 149 3.99 11.14 -32.98
N LYS A 150 4.41 12.40 -33.17
CA LYS A 150 5.32 13.08 -32.22
C LYS A 150 4.66 14.31 -31.60
N GLY A 151 3.92 14.12 -30.51
CA GLY A 151 3.36 15.21 -29.71
C GLY A 151 2.40 14.65 -28.66
N ALA A 152 2.91 14.48 -27.43
CA ALA A 152 2.33 13.68 -26.34
C ALA A 152 1.98 12.25 -26.77
N LYS A 153 2.35 11.24 -25.98
CA LYS A 153 1.96 9.86 -26.26
C LYS A 153 0.45 9.76 -26.02
N LYS A 154 -0.37 10.21 -26.99
CA LYS A 154 -1.83 10.07 -26.95
C LYS A 154 -2.07 8.61 -26.65
N GLN A 155 -2.75 8.34 -25.54
CA GLN A 155 -3.01 6.99 -25.08
C GLN A 155 -3.53 6.19 -26.27
N THR A 156 -2.82 5.13 -26.63
CA THR A 156 -3.15 4.38 -27.83
C THR A 156 -4.55 3.80 -27.67
N GLU A 157 -5.29 3.59 -28.76
CA GLU A 157 -6.61 2.94 -28.67
C GLU A 157 -6.53 1.57 -27.98
N ARG A 158 -5.37 0.89 -28.07
CA ARG A 158 -5.05 -0.33 -27.32
C ARG A 158 -4.99 -0.10 -25.81
N GLU A 159 -4.31 0.95 -25.37
CA GLU A 159 -4.20 1.32 -23.95
C GLU A 159 -5.54 1.79 -23.39
N LYS A 160 -6.32 2.58 -24.16
CA LYS A 160 -7.68 2.98 -23.77
C LYS A 160 -8.59 1.77 -23.61
N LYS A 161 -8.58 0.85 -24.59
CA LYS A 161 -9.35 -0.40 -24.51
C LYS A 161 -8.94 -1.20 -23.27
N LYS A 162 -7.64 -1.34 -23.02
CA LYS A 162 -7.13 -2.07 -21.83
C LYS A 162 -7.60 -1.42 -20.54
N LYS A 163 -7.53 -0.09 -20.44
CA LYS A 163 -8.02 0.67 -19.27
C LYS A 163 -9.52 0.47 -19.06
N ILE A 164 -10.34 0.67 -20.09
CA ILE A 164 -11.80 0.50 -20.00
C ILE A 164 -12.17 -0.93 -19.58
N LEU A 165 -11.51 -1.95 -20.13
CA LEU A 165 -11.75 -3.34 -19.75
C LEU A 165 -11.31 -3.65 -18.31
N ALA A 166 -10.21 -3.06 -17.85
CA ALA A 166 -9.78 -3.19 -16.47
C ALA A 166 -10.77 -2.51 -15.50
N ASP A 167 -11.25 -1.30 -15.84
CA ASP A 167 -12.23 -0.54 -15.04
C ASP A 167 -13.58 -1.29 -14.95
N ARG A 168 -13.98 -2.01 -16.01
CA ARG A 168 -15.20 -2.85 -16.02
C ARG A 168 -15.05 -4.18 -15.27
N ARG A 169 -13.82 -4.67 -15.09
CA ARG A 169 -13.56 -5.96 -14.45
C ARG A 169 -13.61 -5.82 -12.94
N LYS A 170 -14.71 -6.25 -12.33
CA LYS A 170 -14.83 -6.32 -10.88
C LYS A 170 -13.90 -7.42 -10.33
N PRO A 171 -13.05 -7.13 -9.33
CA PRO A 171 -12.25 -8.17 -8.68
C PRO A 171 -13.18 -9.16 -7.99
N LEU A 172 -12.90 -10.44 -8.16
CA LEU A 172 -13.69 -11.52 -7.57
C LEU A 172 -13.01 -11.95 -6.27
N SER A 173 -13.70 -11.79 -5.15
CA SER A 173 -13.25 -12.34 -3.86
C SER A 173 -14.15 -13.52 -3.53
N ILE A 174 -13.59 -14.74 -3.57
CA ILE A 174 -14.32 -16.00 -3.34
C ILE A 174 -13.84 -16.77 -2.11
N ASP A 175 -12.62 -16.51 -1.63
CA ASP A 175 -11.92 -17.37 -0.67
C ASP A 175 -12.56 -17.44 0.73
N HIS A 176 -13.44 -16.49 1.06
CA HIS A 176 -14.07 -16.36 2.38
C HIS A 176 -15.60 -16.53 2.34
N LEU A 177 -16.15 -17.02 1.22
CA LEU A 177 -17.60 -17.20 1.04
C LEU A 177 -18.02 -18.64 1.38
N ASN A 178 -19.25 -18.77 1.91
CA ASN A 178 -19.90 -20.07 2.16
C ASN A 178 -20.57 -20.61 0.89
N GLU A 179 -21.00 -21.87 0.92
CA GLU A 179 -21.57 -22.56 -0.26
C GLU A 179 -22.78 -21.83 -0.86
N ASP A 180 -23.71 -21.34 -0.02
CA ASP A 180 -24.89 -20.63 -0.49
C ASP A 180 -24.54 -19.31 -1.17
N LYS A 181 -23.64 -18.51 -0.60
CA LYS A 181 -23.19 -17.26 -1.25
C LYS A 181 -22.35 -17.52 -2.49
N LEU A 182 -21.64 -18.64 -2.57
CA LEU A 182 -20.93 -19.04 -3.79
C LEU A 182 -21.92 -19.37 -4.92
N LYS A 183 -23.03 -20.05 -4.62
CA LYS A 183 -24.11 -20.30 -5.58
C LYS A 183 -24.75 -19.00 -6.07
N GLU A 184 -25.05 -18.07 -5.17
CA GLU A 184 -25.55 -16.74 -5.53
C GLU A 184 -24.58 -15.98 -6.44
N LYS A 185 -23.27 -15.98 -6.10
CA LYS A 185 -22.24 -15.33 -6.92
C LYS A 185 -22.08 -15.98 -8.29
N ALA A 186 -22.18 -17.30 -8.39
CA ALA A 186 -22.17 -18.00 -9.68
C ALA A 186 -23.36 -17.59 -10.55
N SER A 187 -24.56 -17.51 -9.97
CA SER A 187 -25.77 -17.04 -10.66
C SER A 187 -25.66 -15.58 -11.11
N GLU A 188 -25.12 -14.68 -10.27
CA GLU A 188 -24.86 -13.28 -10.64
C GLU A 188 -23.88 -13.17 -11.82
N MET A 189 -22.79 -13.96 -11.78
CA MET A 189 -21.81 -13.99 -12.87
C MET A 189 -22.40 -14.54 -14.17
N TRP A 190 -23.23 -15.57 -14.07
CA TRP A 190 -23.93 -16.14 -15.21
C TRP A 190 -24.90 -15.12 -15.83
N GLN A 191 -25.71 -14.44 -15.02
CA GLN A 191 -26.61 -13.39 -15.50
C GLN A 191 -25.83 -12.26 -16.18
N ARG A 192 -24.70 -11.84 -15.58
CA ARG A 192 -23.84 -10.81 -16.17
C ARG A 192 -23.23 -11.24 -17.50
N MET A 193 -22.89 -12.51 -17.65
CA MET A 193 -22.40 -13.06 -18.92
C MET A 193 -23.48 -13.00 -19.99
N MET A 194 -24.71 -13.41 -19.66
CA MET A 194 -25.85 -13.37 -20.57
C MET A 194 -26.17 -11.94 -21.05
N GLU A 195 -26.13 -10.96 -20.16
CA GLU A 195 -26.29 -9.54 -20.52
C GLU A 195 -25.25 -9.08 -21.54
N LEU A 196 -23.98 -9.42 -21.32
CA LEU A 196 -22.88 -9.06 -22.22
C LEU A 196 -23.00 -9.74 -23.59
N GLU A 197 -23.51 -10.97 -23.64
CA GLU A 197 -23.77 -11.66 -24.90
C GLU A 197 -24.93 -11.03 -25.66
N ALA A 198 -26.00 -10.63 -24.98
CA ALA A 198 -27.12 -9.92 -25.58
C ALA A 198 -26.66 -8.57 -26.17
N GLU A 199 -25.93 -7.76 -25.39
CA GLU A 199 -25.36 -6.49 -25.88
C GLU A 199 -24.46 -6.69 -27.11
N LYS A 200 -23.63 -7.75 -27.11
CA LYS A 200 -22.78 -8.09 -28.25
C LYS A 200 -23.61 -8.47 -29.49
N PHE A 201 -24.70 -9.20 -29.32
CA PHE A 201 -25.61 -9.56 -30.41
C PHE A 201 -26.23 -8.31 -31.04
N ASP A 202 -26.82 -7.43 -30.23
CA ASP A 202 -27.44 -6.19 -30.70
C ASP A 202 -26.45 -5.28 -31.45
N LEU A 203 -25.22 -5.15 -30.92
CA LEU A 203 -24.15 -4.39 -31.58
C LEU A 203 -23.73 -5.04 -32.91
N SER A 204 -23.75 -6.37 -32.99
CA SER A 204 -23.41 -7.09 -34.23
C SER A 204 -24.49 -6.89 -35.30
N GLU A 205 -25.76 -6.96 -34.94
CA GLU A 205 -26.89 -6.69 -35.85
C GLU A 205 -26.89 -5.22 -36.31
N LYS A 206 -26.66 -4.29 -35.38
CA LYS A 206 -26.50 -2.86 -35.71
C LYS A 206 -25.36 -2.63 -36.69
N LEU A 207 -24.21 -3.29 -36.50
CA LEU A 207 -23.07 -3.19 -37.41
C LEU A 207 -23.40 -3.74 -38.81
N LYS A 208 -24.14 -4.85 -38.91
CA LYS A 208 -24.60 -5.40 -40.20
C LYS A 208 -25.47 -4.39 -40.94
N LYS A 209 -26.44 -3.78 -40.24
CA LYS A 209 -27.32 -2.74 -40.81
C LYS A 209 -26.51 -1.52 -41.28
N GLN A 210 -25.60 -1.03 -40.45
CA GLN A 210 -24.74 0.10 -40.81
C GLN A 210 -23.87 -0.19 -42.03
N LYS A 211 -23.32 -1.41 -42.16
CA LYS A 211 -22.58 -1.80 -43.37
C LYS A 211 -23.44 -1.75 -44.62
N TYR A 212 -24.68 -2.22 -44.54
CA TYR A 212 -25.64 -2.13 -45.65
C TYR A 212 -25.94 -0.67 -46.01
N ASP A 213 -26.26 0.16 -45.02
CA ASP A 213 -26.56 1.58 -45.23
C ASP A 213 -25.37 2.33 -45.86
N ILE A 214 -24.14 2.06 -45.41
CA ILE A 214 -22.92 2.62 -46.00
C ILE A 214 -22.79 2.22 -47.47
N ASN A 215 -23.00 0.95 -47.81
CA ASN A 215 -22.92 0.50 -49.20
C ASN A 215 -23.96 1.22 -50.08
N GLN A 216 -25.21 1.33 -49.61
CA GLN A 216 -26.26 2.04 -50.34
C GLN A 216 -25.94 3.53 -50.52
N LEU A 217 -25.39 4.17 -49.48
CA LEU A 217 -24.97 5.57 -49.55
C LEU A 217 -23.81 5.77 -50.53
N LEU A 218 -22.84 4.85 -50.57
CA LEU A 218 -21.75 4.88 -51.54
C LEU A 218 -22.26 4.80 -52.98
N THR A 219 -23.20 3.88 -53.25
CA THR A 219 -23.84 3.79 -54.57
C THR A 219 -24.57 5.08 -54.93
N ARG A 220 -25.38 5.64 -54.03
CA ARG A 220 -26.08 6.91 -54.27
C ARG A 220 -25.13 8.07 -54.55
N VAL A 221 -24.01 8.16 -53.81
CA VAL A 221 -22.98 9.19 -54.06
C VAL A 221 -22.39 9.02 -55.46
N GLN A 222 -22.07 7.79 -55.86
CA GLN A 222 -21.55 7.49 -57.19
C GLN A 222 -22.57 7.86 -58.30
N ASP A 223 -23.84 7.53 -58.11
CA ASP A 223 -24.91 7.86 -59.07
C ASP A 223 -25.04 9.38 -59.23
N HIS A 224 -25.09 10.14 -58.14
CA HIS A 224 -25.17 11.61 -58.18
C HIS A 224 -23.91 12.27 -58.77
N GLN A 225 -22.72 11.67 -58.58
CA GLN A 225 -21.48 12.15 -59.21
C GLN A 225 -21.46 11.84 -60.72
N SER A 226 -21.91 10.65 -61.13
CA SER A 226 -21.97 10.25 -62.53
C SER A 226 -23.00 11.04 -63.33
N ALA A 227 -24.13 11.40 -62.71
CA ALA A 227 -25.18 12.23 -63.31
C ALA A 227 -24.70 13.67 -63.58
N LYS A 228 -23.83 14.23 -62.70
CA LYS A 228 -23.24 15.56 -62.90
C LYS A 228 -22.13 15.60 -63.95
N GLY A 229 -21.58 14.46 -64.36
CA GLY A 229 -20.50 14.37 -65.37
C GLY A 229 -20.96 14.08 -66.80
N ARG A 230 -22.21 13.64 -67.02
CA ARG A 230 -22.72 13.24 -68.35
C ARG A 230 -23.43 14.33 -69.15
N GLY A 231 -23.57 15.54 -68.62
CA GLY A 231 -24.27 16.65 -69.28
C GLY A 231 -23.45 17.50 -70.27
N LYS A 232 -22.22 17.13 -70.64
CA LYS A 232 -21.36 18.02 -71.45
C LYS A 232 -20.47 17.30 -72.48
N LYS A 233 -21.06 16.44 -73.31
CA LYS A 233 -20.48 16.02 -74.61
C LYS A 233 -21.49 15.18 -75.41
N MET A 234 -22.53 15.81 -75.94
CA MET A 234 -23.24 15.29 -77.12
C MET A 234 -23.61 16.47 -78.03
N GLY A 235 -23.08 16.44 -79.26
CA GLY A 235 -23.66 17.17 -80.39
C GLY A 235 -23.17 18.58 -80.67
N ARG A 236 -21.92 18.74 -81.14
CA ARG A 236 -21.65 19.73 -82.19
C ARG A 236 -20.77 19.09 -83.25
N VAL A 237 -21.41 18.33 -84.12
CA VAL A 237 -20.83 17.86 -85.37
C VAL A 237 -21.47 18.68 -86.48
N ARG A 238 -20.60 19.46 -87.15
CA ARG A 238 -20.71 20.18 -88.43
C ARG A 238 -22.02 20.86 -88.75
#